data_AF-A0A386AZD4-F1
#
_entry.id   AF-A0A386AZD4-F1
#
_cell.length_a   1.000
_cell.length_b   1.000
_cell.length_c   1.000
_cell.angle_alpha   90.00
_cell.angle_beta   90.00
_cell.angle_gamma   90.00
#
_symmetry.space_group_name_H-M   'P 1'
#
loop_
_entity.id
_entity.type
_entity.pdbx_description
1 polymer ?
#
loop_
_entity_poly.entity_id
_entity_poly.type
_entity_poly.pdbx_seq_one_letter_code
_entity_poly.pdbx_strand_id
1 'polypeptide(L)'
;MMIFFGFVLVEGFKGGLALCSIGFNACTIGGCNGGVATLKMLSDWGISPYWIKQVFADTDILTNPKVTKGYKSLLKECLPNTEVLVYPPQNIISDTGDIFYEKYSPDDWIEDGDDMEIVLKKVKIVNLEQFQKGCASEIEQVKIQRGSPNETANQWLLTHLDERLMYFSGSKQFYYYMKEGYWDVLGSHTLLDMILSSVEHIPFSYTVLENALKLVAPRFVRNQKETLALFSNRKYIGFQNGVWDLEASELLEPRPEHYISGRLRFTFSSVDPTQFLQTLCPKICEWIVDRANHEEIYANILIAFLLLAVLDVRNPERFLFFAGYSATGKSTKLLQHLVPENKSYVTTPENITSNFGLQELTGISKTLLICHDIGATVSSAFVNLLRNLVSSGESQNVQRKFERAALMQFEGIVALASNKNPFTQQQREGILDRRMIYVPFANRISTSQSQDFDVLFPALELEKFASFAVQQDVSLIVQFIRVINEDLLVRQVLLESFKENPITYSKFYYAPHYIL
;
A
#
# COMPACT_ATOMS: atom_id res chain seq x y z
N MET A 1 31.97 0.53 63.44
CA MET A 1 30.86 -0.41 63.15
C MET A 1 30.14 0.13 61.92
N MET A 2 30.44 -0.38 60.72
CA MET A 2 29.73 0.02 59.50
C MET A 2 28.28 -0.43 59.64
N ILE A 3 27.35 0.53 59.74
CA ILE A 3 25.92 0.25 59.72
C ILE A 3 25.60 -0.21 58.30
N PHE A 4 25.41 -1.51 58.12
CA PHE A 4 25.03 -2.09 56.84
C PHE A 4 23.59 -1.65 56.55
N PHE A 5 23.40 -0.72 55.61
CA PHE A 5 22.08 -0.15 55.30
C PHE A 5 21.11 -1.15 54.65
N GLY A 6 21.59 -2.36 54.31
CA GLY A 6 20.81 -3.37 53.60
C GLY A 6 20.91 -3.20 52.09
N PHE A 7 20.61 -4.27 51.36
CA PHE A 7 20.57 -4.30 49.91
C PHE A 7 19.16 -4.02 49.39
N VAL A 8 19.09 -3.37 48.23
CA VAL A 8 17.85 -3.04 47.52
C VAL A 8 17.79 -3.81 46.20
N LEU A 9 16.61 -4.33 45.84
CA LEU A 9 16.40 -5.02 44.55
C LEU A 9 15.51 -4.22 43.61
N VAL A 10 15.80 -4.30 42.31
CA VAL A 10 15.01 -3.65 41.23
C VAL A 10 15.02 -4.45 39.93
N GLU A 11 13.94 -4.39 39.14
CA GLU A 11 13.73 -5.25 37.98
C GLU A 11 14.73 -5.03 36.82
N GLY A 12 14.99 -3.76 36.49
CA GLY A 12 15.82 -3.36 35.36
C GLY A 12 17.21 -2.85 35.72
N PHE A 13 18.15 -2.97 34.79
CA PHE A 13 19.51 -2.43 34.95
C PHE A 13 19.52 -0.90 35.07
N LYS A 14 18.65 -0.20 34.32
CA LYS A 14 18.52 1.26 34.38
C LYS A 14 18.02 1.74 35.73
N GLY A 15 16.93 1.15 36.24
CA GLY A 15 16.46 1.41 37.61
C GLY A 15 17.51 1.09 38.68
N GLY A 16 18.34 0.06 38.48
CA GLY A 16 19.49 -0.24 39.34
C GLY A 16 20.51 0.89 39.38
N LEU A 17 20.88 1.42 38.21
CA LEU A 17 21.78 2.57 38.13
C LEU A 17 21.16 3.84 38.73
N ALA A 18 19.88 4.10 38.50
CA ALA A 18 19.17 5.26 39.03
C ALA A 18 19.09 5.24 40.57
N LEU A 19 18.86 4.07 41.18
CA LEU A 19 18.88 3.93 42.64
C LEU A 19 20.31 4.05 43.21
N CYS A 20 21.31 3.52 42.50
CA CYS A 20 22.71 3.67 42.91
C CYS A 20 23.18 5.12 42.84
N SER A 21 22.76 5.90 41.83
CA SER A 21 23.19 7.30 41.67
C SER A 21 22.71 8.21 42.80
N ILE A 22 21.64 7.83 43.49
CA ILE A 22 21.07 8.59 44.63
C ILE A 22 21.48 8.02 46.00
N GLY A 23 22.35 6.99 46.03
CA GLY A 23 22.97 6.48 47.26
C GLY A 23 22.43 5.14 47.80
N PHE A 24 21.51 4.45 47.10
CA PHE A 24 21.12 3.09 47.49
C PHE A 24 22.18 2.05 47.09
N ASN A 25 22.34 1.01 47.92
CA ASN A 25 23.07 -0.20 47.52
C ASN A 25 22.13 -1.14 46.75
N ALA A 26 21.92 -0.86 45.46
CA ALA A 26 20.93 -1.55 44.63
C ALA A 26 21.54 -2.64 43.72
N CYS A 27 20.78 -3.72 43.50
CA CYS A 27 21.09 -4.77 42.53
C CYS A 27 19.88 -5.08 41.65
N THR A 28 20.15 -5.38 40.37
CA THR A 28 19.10 -5.72 39.41
C THR A 28 18.74 -7.21 39.46
N ILE A 29 17.45 -7.53 39.31
CA ILE A 29 16.93 -8.91 39.34
C ILE A 29 16.67 -9.51 37.94
N GLY A 30 16.94 -8.76 36.86
CA GLY A 30 16.99 -9.30 35.50
C GLY A 30 15.64 -9.52 34.78
N GLY A 31 14.67 -8.59 34.91
CA GLY A 31 13.39 -8.63 34.21
C GLY A 31 12.23 -9.31 34.98
N CYS A 32 11.00 -9.25 34.41
CA CYS A 32 9.70 -9.53 35.06
C CYS A 32 9.47 -10.92 35.70
N ASN A 33 10.45 -11.81 35.73
CA ASN A 33 10.32 -13.15 36.31
C ASN A 33 10.98 -13.21 37.70
N GLY A 34 10.61 -12.26 38.56
CA GLY A 34 11.06 -12.20 39.95
C GLY A 34 10.72 -13.49 40.69
N GLY A 35 11.67 -14.05 41.45
CA GLY A 35 11.44 -15.27 42.23
C GLY A 35 12.61 -16.24 42.09
N VAL A 36 12.40 -17.38 41.44
CA VAL A 36 13.39 -18.47 41.39
C VAL A 36 14.68 -18.08 40.66
N ALA A 37 14.56 -17.34 39.55
CA ALA A 37 15.73 -16.87 38.80
C ALA A 37 16.55 -15.85 39.61
N THR A 38 15.86 -14.91 40.26
CA THR A 38 16.47 -13.91 41.14
C THR A 38 17.20 -14.55 42.33
N LEU A 39 16.58 -15.53 43.00
CA LEU A 39 17.19 -16.22 44.13
C LEU A 39 18.45 -16.99 43.71
N LYS A 40 18.43 -17.61 42.52
CA LYS A 40 19.61 -18.25 41.95
C LYS A 40 20.73 -17.24 41.69
N MET A 41 20.41 -16.08 41.10
CA MET A 41 21.39 -15.01 40.87
C MET A 41 21.99 -14.48 42.16
N LEU A 42 21.17 -14.24 43.20
CA LEU A 42 21.66 -13.80 44.51
C LEU A 42 22.61 -14.83 45.13
N SER A 43 22.26 -16.12 45.03
CA SER A 43 23.13 -17.22 45.46
C SER A 43 24.45 -17.24 44.69
N ASP A 44 24.41 -17.10 43.36
CA ASP A 44 25.61 -17.07 42.51
C ASP A 44 26.52 -15.88 42.83
N TRP A 45 25.94 -14.76 43.30
CA TRP A 45 26.68 -13.57 43.75
C TRP A 45 27.11 -13.59 45.22
N GLY A 46 26.77 -14.66 45.96
CA GLY A 46 27.06 -14.75 47.39
C GLY A 46 26.27 -13.76 48.25
N ILE A 47 25.17 -13.20 47.74
CA ILE A 47 24.31 -12.26 48.44
C ILE A 47 23.21 -13.06 49.14
N SER A 48 23.18 -12.99 50.47
CA SER A 48 22.13 -13.61 51.25
C SER A 48 20.79 -12.88 51.05
N PRO A 49 19.67 -13.57 50.77
CA PRO A 49 18.34 -12.95 50.73
C PRO A 49 17.96 -12.20 52.02
N TYR A 50 18.56 -12.57 53.16
CA TYR A 50 18.38 -11.84 54.43
C TYR A 50 18.98 -10.43 54.44
N TRP A 51 19.82 -10.09 53.47
CA TRP A 51 20.37 -8.74 53.35
C TRP A 51 19.42 -7.79 52.61
N ILE A 52 18.38 -8.32 51.95
CA ILE A 52 17.44 -7.53 51.18
C ILE A 52 16.41 -6.88 52.11
N LYS A 53 16.47 -5.55 52.23
CA LYS A 53 15.50 -4.80 53.04
C LYS A 53 14.34 -4.24 52.22
N GLN A 54 14.59 -3.85 50.98
CA GLN A 54 13.59 -3.20 50.14
C GLN A 54 13.66 -3.74 48.72
N VAL A 55 12.50 -3.85 48.08
CA VAL A 55 12.38 -4.24 46.69
C VAL A 55 11.57 -3.18 45.96
N PHE A 56 12.21 -2.45 45.05
CA PHE A 56 11.55 -1.50 44.16
C PHE A 56 10.99 -2.28 42.97
N ALA A 57 9.67 -2.38 42.92
CA ALA A 57 8.95 -3.06 41.87
C ALA A 57 8.36 -2.05 40.89
N ASP A 58 8.29 -2.46 39.63
CA ASP A 58 7.59 -1.69 38.61
C ASP A 58 6.08 -1.72 38.90
N THR A 59 5.33 -0.74 38.38
CA THR A 59 3.89 -0.61 38.65
C THR A 59 3.06 -1.84 38.20
N ASP A 60 3.58 -2.67 37.29
CA ASP A 60 2.92 -3.88 36.80
C ASP A 60 2.77 -4.98 37.86
N ILE A 61 3.47 -4.90 38.99
CA ILE A 61 3.26 -5.79 40.15
C ILE A 61 1.83 -5.68 40.72
N LEU A 62 1.18 -4.52 40.51
CA LEU A 62 -0.19 -4.24 40.96
C LEU A 62 -1.24 -4.84 40.03
N THR A 63 -0.91 -5.05 38.75
CA THR A 63 -1.88 -5.42 37.71
C THR A 63 -1.64 -6.80 37.08
N ASN A 64 -0.42 -7.36 37.21
CA ASN A 64 -0.04 -8.64 36.59
C ASN A 64 0.13 -9.77 37.62
N PRO A 65 -0.81 -10.73 37.71
CA PRO A 65 -0.77 -11.81 38.69
C PRO A 65 0.47 -12.71 38.62
N LYS A 66 1.10 -12.83 37.44
CA LYS A 66 2.33 -13.61 37.27
C LYS A 66 3.51 -12.91 37.94
N VAL A 67 3.62 -11.59 37.75
CA VAL A 67 4.64 -10.75 38.39
C VAL A 67 4.43 -10.77 39.90
N THR A 68 3.21 -10.51 40.39
CA THR A 68 2.88 -10.57 41.82
C THR A 68 3.25 -11.92 42.46
N LYS A 69 2.96 -13.05 41.79
CA LYS A 69 3.31 -14.40 42.27
C LYS A 69 4.83 -14.59 42.37
N GLY A 70 5.56 -14.01 41.42
CA GLY A 70 7.02 -14.00 41.41
C GLY A 70 7.62 -13.30 42.64
N TYR A 71 7.20 -12.06 42.88
CA TYR A 71 7.64 -11.27 44.04
C TYR A 71 7.25 -11.93 45.37
N LYS A 72 6.07 -12.55 45.48
CA LYS A 72 5.70 -13.35 46.67
C LYS A 72 6.66 -14.51 46.92
N SER A 73 7.15 -15.14 45.86
CA SER A 73 8.09 -16.26 45.98
C SER A 73 9.47 -15.77 46.44
N LEU A 74 9.90 -14.60 45.98
CA LEU A 74 11.13 -13.95 46.44
C LEU A 74 11.03 -13.54 47.93
N LEU A 75 9.94 -12.88 48.33
CA LEU A 75 9.77 -12.38 49.70
C LEU A 75 9.70 -13.49 50.76
N LYS A 76 9.25 -14.70 50.40
CA LYS A 76 9.24 -15.85 51.31
C LYS A 76 10.63 -16.25 51.79
N GLU A 77 11.66 -15.98 50.98
CA GLU A 77 13.05 -16.29 51.29
C GLU A 77 13.80 -15.09 51.89
N CYS A 78 13.21 -13.89 51.85
CA CYS A 78 13.75 -12.67 52.47
C CYS A 78 13.34 -12.55 53.95
N LEU A 79 13.79 -11.50 54.64
CA LEU A 79 13.35 -11.23 56.00
C LEU A 79 11.85 -10.85 56.05
N PRO A 80 11.13 -11.15 57.15
CA PRO A 80 9.70 -10.82 57.27
C PRO A 80 9.37 -9.33 57.19
N ASN A 81 10.36 -8.46 57.41
CA ASN A 81 10.23 -7.00 57.33
C ASN A 81 10.75 -6.42 56.01
N THR A 82 11.01 -7.24 54.99
CA THR A 82 11.37 -6.76 53.66
C THR A 82 10.16 -6.08 53.01
N GLU A 83 10.32 -4.81 52.64
CA GLU A 83 9.25 -3.99 52.05
C GLU A 83 9.27 -4.04 50.52
N VAL A 84 8.10 -4.09 49.90
CA VAL A 84 7.97 -3.86 48.45
C VAL A 84 7.47 -2.45 48.23
N LEU A 85 8.27 -1.67 47.49
CA LEU A 85 8.04 -0.27 47.21
C LEU A 85 7.67 -0.11 45.74
N VAL A 86 6.58 0.62 45.48
CA VAL A 86 6.10 0.91 44.12
C VAL A 86 5.83 2.40 44.02
N TYR A 87 6.20 3.00 42.88
CA TYR A 87 5.77 4.36 42.57
C TYR A 87 4.27 4.36 42.25
N PRO A 88 3.44 5.09 43.02
CA PRO A 88 2.00 5.05 42.83
C PRO A 88 1.65 5.66 41.46
N PRO A 89 0.79 5.01 40.66
CA PRO A 89 0.29 5.62 39.42
C PRO A 89 -0.48 6.90 39.76
N GLN A 90 -0.23 7.99 39.01
CA GLN A 90 -0.85 9.29 39.29
C GLN A 90 -2.38 9.26 39.14
N ASN A 91 -2.90 8.44 38.22
CA ASN A 91 -4.31 8.10 38.09
C ASN A 91 -4.40 6.59 37.81
N ILE A 92 -5.04 5.80 38.68
CA ILE A 92 -5.26 4.36 38.45
C ILE A 92 -6.33 4.15 37.36
N ILE A 93 -7.28 5.09 37.26
CA ILE A 93 -8.39 5.08 36.32
C ILE A 93 -8.34 6.40 35.54
N SER A 94 -8.34 6.33 34.22
CA SER A 94 -8.43 7.51 33.34
C SER A 94 -9.81 8.15 33.45
N ASP A 95 -9.95 9.40 32.98
CA ASP A 95 -11.26 10.06 32.86
C ASP A 95 -12.25 9.30 31.93
N THR A 96 -11.75 8.31 31.16
CA THR A 96 -12.53 7.41 30.31
C THR A 96 -12.92 6.10 31.00
N GLY A 97 -12.54 5.89 32.26
CA GLY A 97 -12.83 4.67 33.02
C GLY A 97 -11.87 3.50 32.75
N ASP A 98 -10.79 3.73 32.00
CA ASP A 98 -9.78 2.72 31.70
C ASP A 98 -8.74 2.64 32.81
N ILE A 99 -8.27 1.44 33.14
CA ILE A 99 -7.16 1.28 34.09
C ILE A 99 -5.88 1.71 33.39
N PHE A 100 -5.15 2.67 33.97
CA PHE A 100 -3.84 3.09 33.44
C PHE A 100 -2.83 1.95 33.63
N TYR A 101 -2.35 1.40 32.51
CA TYR A 101 -1.35 0.31 32.48
C TYR A 101 0.10 0.82 32.32
N GLU A 102 0.33 2.13 32.49
CA GLU A 102 1.68 2.67 32.36
C GLU A 102 2.62 2.03 33.38
N LYS A 103 3.67 1.40 32.84
CA LYS A 103 4.69 0.73 33.61
C LYS A 103 5.75 1.77 33.95
N TYR A 104 5.75 2.23 35.19
CA TYR A 104 6.80 3.10 35.72
C TYR A 104 7.84 2.25 36.45
N SER A 105 9.08 2.34 35.96
CA SER A 105 10.27 1.76 36.57
C SER A 105 11.02 2.88 37.31
N PRO A 106 11.92 2.58 38.28
CA PRO A 106 12.64 3.62 39.02
C PRO A 106 13.39 4.65 38.16
N ASP A 107 13.86 4.27 36.97
CA ASP A 107 14.49 5.19 36.03
C ASP A 107 13.53 6.19 35.37
N ASP A 108 12.21 5.99 35.46
CA ASP A 108 11.21 6.86 34.83
C ASP A 108 10.77 8.04 35.72
N TRP A 109 11.01 7.97 37.04
CA TRP A 109 10.47 8.96 38.01
C TRP A 109 11.50 9.48 39.04
N ILE A 110 12.73 8.95 39.03
CA ILE A 110 13.86 9.52 39.78
C ILE A 110 14.45 10.66 38.95
N GLU A 111 14.53 11.86 39.55
CA GLU A 111 14.95 13.09 38.89
C GLU A 111 16.32 13.59 39.40
N ASP A 112 17.00 14.41 38.62
CA ASP A 112 18.27 15.04 39.00
C ASP A 112 18.08 15.94 40.24
N GLY A 113 18.75 15.59 41.34
CA GLY A 113 18.64 16.28 42.63
C GLY A 113 17.82 15.53 43.69
N ASP A 114 17.20 14.39 43.33
CA ASP A 114 16.59 13.49 44.31
C ASP A 114 17.66 12.85 45.22
N ASP A 115 17.35 12.74 46.51
CA ASP A 115 18.10 11.95 47.47
C ASP A 115 17.26 10.75 47.97
N MET A 116 17.87 9.87 48.78
CA MET A 116 17.19 8.69 49.31
C MET A 116 15.89 9.04 50.08
N GLU A 117 15.85 10.18 50.77
CA GLU A 117 14.68 10.59 51.55
C GLU A 117 13.52 11.02 50.64
N ILE A 118 13.84 11.75 49.57
CA ILE A 118 12.87 12.17 48.55
C ILE A 118 12.31 10.94 47.82
N VAL A 119 13.16 9.99 47.43
CA VAL A 119 12.71 8.77 46.75
C VAL A 119 11.81 7.91 47.64
N LEU A 120 12.14 7.75 48.93
CA LEU A 120 11.28 7.03 49.87
C LEU A 120 9.93 7.73 50.11
N LYS A 121 9.83 9.06 49.92
CA LYS A 121 8.56 9.80 49.95
C LYS A 121 7.72 9.61 48.69
N LYS A 122 8.36 9.41 47.53
CA LYS A 122 7.70 9.21 46.23
C LYS A 122 7.01 7.84 46.13
N VAL A 123 7.52 6.81 46.80
CA VAL A 123 7.02 5.44 46.71
C VAL A 123 6.03 5.08 47.83
N LYS A 124 5.26 4.00 47.62
CA LYS A 124 4.35 3.42 48.61
C LYS A 124 4.71 1.96 48.88
N ILE A 125 4.58 1.56 50.16
CA ILE A 125 4.71 0.16 50.56
C ILE A 125 3.45 -0.60 50.12
N VAL A 126 3.65 -1.68 49.37
CA VAL A 126 2.56 -2.52 48.85
C VAL A 126 2.45 -3.79 49.69
N ASN A 127 1.30 -3.98 50.33
CA ASN A 127 0.97 -5.26 50.95
C ASN A 127 0.39 -6.21 49.90
N LEU A 128 1.22 -7.15 49.42
CA LEU A 128 0.84 -8.12 48.39
C LEU A 128 -0.26 -9.11 48.84
N GLU A 129 -0.59 -9.20 50.13
CA GLU A 129 -1.69 -10.04 50.64
C GLU A 129 -3.06 -9.33 50.60
N GLN A 130 -3.10 -8.03 50.87
CA GLN A 130 -4.34 -7.24 50.87
C GLN A 130 -4.83 -6.91 49.44
N PHE A 131 -3.90 -6.69 48.50
CA PHE A 131 -4.23 -6.35 47.11
C PHE A 131 -5.02 -7.45 46.37
N GLN A 132 -4.83 -8.72 46.71
CA GLN A 132 -5.59 -9.82 46.08
C GLN A 132 -7.07 -9.85 46.47
N LYS A 133 -7.46 -9.32 47.64
CA LYS A 133 -8.86 -9.30 48.09
C LYS A 133 -9.65 -8.13 47.50
N GLY A 134 -9.04 -6.95 47.33
CA GLY A 134 -9.68 -5.80 46.68
C GLY A 134 -9.77 -5.93 45.16
N CYS A 135 -8.71 -6.47 44.53
CA CYS A 135 -8.69 -6.65 43.08
C CYS A 135 -9.53 -7.85 42.63
N ALA A 136 -9.79 -8.88 43.45
CA ALA A 136 -10.65 -9.99 43.03
C ALA A 136 -12.12 -9.58 42.81
N SER A 137 -12.65 -8.69 43.66
CA SER A 137 -14.03 -8.17 43.51
C SER A 137 -14.16 -7.22 42.31
N GLU A 138 -13.13 -6.42 42.02
CA GLU A 138 -13.12 -5.53 40.85
C GLU A 138 -12.77 -6.28 39.55
N ILE A 139 -11.89 -7.28 39.59
CA ILE A 139 -11.56 -8.16 38.45
C ILE A 139 -12.74 -9.08 38.09
N GLU A 140 -13.61 -9.48 39.02
CA GLU A 140 -14.84 -10.18 38.66
C GLU A 140 -15.84 -9.26 37.94
N GLN A 141 -15.96 -8.00 38.36
CA GLN A 141 -16.77 -6.99 37.65
C GLN A 141 -16.16 -6.63 36.27
N VAL A 142 -14.83 -6.55 36.16
CA VAL A 142 -14.09 -6.25 34.92
C VAL A 142 -13.96 -7.47 33.99
N LYS A 143 -13.91 -8.71 34.50
CA LYS A 143 -13.94 -9.92 33.66
C LYS A 143 -15.29 -10.11 32.97
N ILE A 144 -16.37 -9.60 33.55
CA ILE A 144 -17.69 -9.52 32.89
C ILE A 144 -17.69 -8.43 31.79
N GLN A 145 -16.68 -7.56 31.75
CA GLN A 145 -16.44 -6.57 30.69
C GLN A 145 -15.24 -6.89 29.77
N ARG A 146 -14.79 -8.16 29.66
CA ARG A 146 -14.24 -8.60 28.37
C ARG A 146 -15.43 -8.69 27.42
N GLY A 147 -15.77 -7.54 26.83
CA GLY A 147 -16.99 -7.37 26.04
C GLY A 147 -17.19 -8.58 25.14
N SER A 148 -18.33 -9.25 25.33
CA SER A 148 -18.94 -10.01 24.25
C SER A 148 -18.84 -9.15 22.98
N PRO A 149 -18.54 -9.74 21.80
CA PRO A 149 -18.59 -9.00 20.54
C PRO A 149 -19.78 -8.04 20.56
N ASN A 150 -19.53 -6.76 20.26
CA ASN A 150 -20.61 -5.77 20.24
C ASN A 150 -21.54 -6.16 19.09
N GLU A 151 -22.51 -7.03 19.39
CA GLU A 151 -23.28 -7.73 18.38
C GLU A 151 -24.16 -6.73 17.63
N THR A 152 -24.60 -5.66 18.28
CA THR A 152 -25.31 -4.57 17.61
C THR A 152 -24.41 -3.82 16.63
N ALA A 153 -23.14 -3.57 16.97
CA ALA A 153 -22.16 -3.00 16.03
C ALA A 153 -21.81 -3.96 14.88
N ASN A 154 -21.70 -5.26 15.16
CA ASN A 154 -21.46 -6.29 14.13
C ASN A 154 -22.62 -6.33 13.13
N GLN A 155 -23.86 -6.40 13.63
CA GLN A 155 -25.06 -6.42 12.81
C GLN A 155 -25.22 -5.11 12.03
N TRP A 156 -24.94 -3.97 12.66
CA TRP A 156 -24.93 -2.68 11.97
C TRP A 156 -23.92 -2.64 10.83
N LEU A 157 -22.70 -3.15 11.00
CA LEU A 157 -21.74 -3.23 9.89
C LEU A 157 -22.22 -4.18 8.79
N LEU A 158 -22.77 -5.34 9.15
CA LEU A 158 -23.28 -6.31 8.17
C LEU A 158 -24.37 -5.72 7.27
N THR A 159 -25.29 -4.94 7.83
CA THR A 159 -26.35 -4.27 7.04
C THR A 159 -25.80 -3.21 6.09
N HIS A 160 -24.62 -2.63 6.37
CA HIS A 160 -24.00 -1.60 5.52
C HIS A 160 -22.96 -2.17 4.55
N LEU A 161 -22.40 -3.34 4.84
CA LEU A 161 -21.43 -4.02 3.97
C LEU A 161 -22.12 -4.84 2.87
N ASP A 162 -23.22 -5.52 3.20
CA ASP A 162 -24.09 -6.30 2.29
C ASP A 162 -23.31 -7.19 1.28
N GLU A 163 -23.93 -7.62 0.17
CA GLU A 163 -23.30 -8.35 -0.93
C GLU A 163 -22.22 -7.55 -1.70
N ARG A 164 -21.87 -6.34 -1.23
CA ARG A 164 -20.91 -5.44 -1.87
C ARG A 164 -19.49 -5.67 -1.40
N LEU A 165 -19.24 -6.63 -0.50
CA LEU A 165 -17.91 -6.87 0.06
C LEU A 165 -17.38 -8.27 -0.26
N MET A 166 -16.12 -8.33 -0.67
CA MET A 166 -15.30 -9.54 -0.59
C MET A 166 -14.07 -9.26 0.27
N TYR A 167 -13.68 -10.22 1.10
CA TYR A 167 -12.51 -10.10 1.96
C TYR A 167 -11.47 -11.15 1.61
N PHE A 168 -10.21 -10.74 1.53
CA PHE A 168 -9.09 -11.66 1.34
C PHE A 168 -8.19 -11.71 2.57
N SER A 169 -8.21 -12.84 3.28
CA SER A 169 -7.51 -13.02 4.56
C SER A 169 -5.98 -13.02 4.42
N GLY A 170 -5.44 -13.49 3.29
CA GLY A 170 -4.00 -13.57 3.05
C GLY A 170 -3.35 -12.19 2.97
N SER A 171 -3.95 -11.28 2.21
CA SER A 171 -3.44 -9.91 2.02
C SER A 171 -4.14 -8.87 2.92
N LYS A 172 -5.15 -9.27 3.70
CA LYS A 172 -6.02 -8.42 4.52
C LYS A 172 -6.68 -7.27 3.74
N GLN A 173 -6.97 -7.49 2.46
CA GLN A 173 -7.60 -6.48 1.60
C GLN A 173 -9.12 -6.69 1.50
N PHE A 174 -9.83 -5.57 1.38
CA PHE A 174 -11.26 -5.54 1.16
C PHE A 174 -11.54 -5.13 -0.28
N TYR A 175 -12.35 -5.91 -0.98
CA TYR A 175 -12.86 -5.59 -2.30
C TYR A 175 -14.28 -5.11 -2.10
N TYR A 176 -14.55 -3.85 -2.46
CA TYR A 176 -15.85 -3.25 -2.20
C TYR A 176 -16.45 -2.71 -3.50
N TYR A 177 -17.73 -2.99 -3.71
CA TYR A 177 -18.49 -2.49 -4.84
C TYR A 177 -18.99 -1.07 -4.57
N MET A 178 -18.37 -0.13 -5.25
CA MET A 178 -18.60 1.30 -5.15
C MET A 178 -19.99 1.68 -5.69
N LYS A 179 -20.59 2.74 -5.14
CA LYS A 179 -21.91 3.24 -5.60
C LYS A 179 -21.87 3.69 -7.06
N GLU A 180 -20.69 4.07 -7.52
CA GLU A 180 -20.35 4.47 -8.88
C GLU A 180 -20.34 3.30 -9.88
N GLY A 181 -20.50 2.06 -9.40
CA GLY A 181 -20.74 0.89 -10.24
C GLY A 181 -19.50 0.07 -10.59
N TYR A 182 -18.44 0.10 -9.77
CA TYR A 182 -17.22 -0.68 -9.99
C TYR A 182 -16.64 -1.19 -8.66
N TRP A 183 -15.75 -2.19 -8.73
CA TRP A 183 -15.04 -2.74 -7.58
C TRP A 183 -13.73 -2.01 -7.34
N ASP A 184 -13.44 -1.68 -6.08
CA ASP A 184 -12.14 -1.16 -5.68
C ASP A 184 -11.53 -1.93 -4.51
N VAL A 185 -10.22 -1.78 -4.32
CA VAL A 185 -9.48 -2.45 -3.24
C VAL A 185 -9.15 -1.44 -2.14
N LEU A 186 -9.68 -1.69 -0.95
CA LEU A 186 -9.62 -0.77 0.18
C LEU A 186 -8.92 -1.42 1.39
N GLY A 187 -8.23 -0.58 2.17
CA GLY A 187 -7.81 -0.91 3.52
C GLY A 187 -8.97 -0.82 4.51
N SER A 188 -8.78 -1.37 5.71
CA SER A 188 -9.81 -1.32 6.77
C SER A 188 -10.24 0.12 7.11
N HIS A 189 -9.28 1.04 7.20
CA HIS A 189 -9.56 2.44 7.52
C HIS A 189 -10.37 3.12 6.43
N THR A 190 -9.91 3.04 5.17
CA THR A 190 -10.60 3.64 4.03
C THR A 190 -12.00 3.08 3.82
N LEU A 191 -12.19 1.78 4.01
CA LEU A 191 -13.52 1.16 3.94
C LEU A 191 -14.45 1.74 5.01
N LEU A 192 -13.98 1.86 6.27
CA LEU A 192 -14.77 2.44 7.34
C LEU A 192 -15.08 3.92 7.08
N ASP A 193 -14.09 4.71 6.69
CA ASP A 193 -14.27 6.13 6.38
C ASP A 193 -15.33 6.32 5.29
N MET A 194 -15.32 5.47 4.25
CA MET A 194 -16.32 5.50 3.20
C MET A 194 -17.72 5.15 3.73
N ILE A 195 -17.85 4.07 4.49
CA ILE A 195 -19.14 3.66 5.08
C ILE A 195 -19.68 4.80 5.96
N LEU A 196 -18.85 5.33 6.85
CA LEU A 196 -19.22 6.40 7.78
C LEU A 196 -19.60 7.70 7.07
N SER A 197 -18.89 8.06 5.99
CA SER A 197 -19.24 9.24 5.17
C SER A 197 -20.60 9.11 4.46
N SER A 198 -21.10 7.89 4.31
CA SER A 198 -22.33 7.60 3.58
C SER A 198 -23.58 7.49 4.47
N VAL A 199 -23.41 7.61 5.79
CA VAL A 199 -24.48 7.42 6.78
C VAL A 199 -24.68 8.71 7.58
N GLU A 200 -25.93 9.15 7.73
CA GLU A 200 -26.26 10.40 8.44
C GLU A 200 -26.08 10.30 9.97
N HIS A 201 -26.37 9.13 10.56
CA HIS A 201 -26.28 8.90 12.00
C HIS A 201 -25.40 7.70 12.31
N ILE A 202 -24.29 7.94 13.01
CA ILE A 202 -23.31 6.91 13.38
C ILE A 202 -23.53 6.54 14.86
N PRO A 203 -24.07 5.34 15.17
CA PRO A 203 -24.42 4.96 16.54
C PRO A 203 -23.25 4.46 17.38
N PHE A 204 -22.06 4.27 16.79
CA PHE A 204 -20.89 3.69 17.44
C PHE A 204 -19.63 4.52 17.20
N SER A 205 -18.67 4.44 18.13
CA SER A 205 -17.36 5.07 17.91
C SER A 205 -16.56 4.34 16.83
N TYR A 206 -15.61 5.04 16.21
CA TYR A 206 -14.74 4.48 15.18
C TYR A 206 -14.03 3.20 15.67
N THR A 207 -13.47 3.22 16.87
CA THR A 207 -12.75 2.07 17.46
C THR A 207 -13.66 0.85 17.63
N VAL A 208 -14.93 1.04 17.99
CA VAL A 208 -15.91 -0.05 18.09
C VAL A 208 -16.16 -0.65 16.72
N LEU A 209 -16.34 0.19 15.69
CA LEU A 209 -16.54 -0.26 14.31
C LEU A 209 -15.30 -0.94 13.72
N GLU A 210 -14.11 -0.45 14.03
CA GLU A 210 -12.86 -1.07 13.57
C GLU A 210 -12.69 -2.49 14.13
N ASN A 211 -13.01 -2.68 15.41
CA ASN A 211 -12.99 -3.99 16.04
C ASN A 211 -14.11 -4.90 15.50
N ALA A 212 -15.30 -4.35 15.27
CA ALA A 212 -16.40 -5.09 14.66
C ALA A 212 -16.07 -5.53 13.22
N LEU A 213 -15.42 -4.67 12.42
CA LEU A 213 -14.98 -5.01 11.06
C LEU A 213 -14.02 -6.20 11.07
N LYS A 214 -13.07 -6.26 12.01
CA LYS A 214 -12.13 -7.39 12.16
C LYS A 214 -12.86 -8.72 12.44
N LEU A 215 -14.00 -8.67 13.13
CA LEU A 215 -14.83 -9.84 13.44
C LEU A 215 -15.78 -10.22 12.30
N VAL A 216 -16.27 -9.24 11.55
CA VAL A 216 -17.24 -9.42 10.46
C VAL A 216 -16.55 -9.80 9.14
N ALA A 217 -15.36 -9.27 8.86
CA ALA A 217 -14.61 -9.52 7.62
C ALA A 217 -14.46 -11.01 7.25
N PRO A 218 -14.20 -11.95 8.19
CA PRO A 218 -14.14 -13.37 7.90
C PRO A 218 -15.40 -13.96 7.23
N ARG A 219 -16.58 -13.36 7.42
CA ARG A 219 -17.83 -13.80 6.79
C ARG A 219 -17.86 -13.54 5.28
N PHE A 220 -17.05 -12.60 4.81
CA PHE A 220 -16.91 -12.23 3.41
C PHE A 220 -15.69 -12.86 2.74
N VAL A 221 -15.05 -13.83 3.40
CA VAL A 221 -13.86 -14.48 2.85
C VAL A 221 -14.18 -15.11 1.50
N ARG A 222 -13.31 -14.84 0.52
CA ARG A 222 -13.29 -15.51 -0.77
C ARG A 222 -11.91 -16.08 -1.05
N ASN A 223 -11.87 -17.12 -1.87
CA ASN A 223 -10.61 -17.68 -2.34
C ASN A 223 -9.93 -16.69 -3.29
N GLN A 224 -8.65 -16.39 -3.05
CA GLN A 224 -7.91 -15.42 -3.87
C GLN A 224 -7.95 -15.74 -5.36
N LYS A 225 -7.72 -17.02 -5.71
CA LYS A 225 -7.60 -17.45 -7.10
C LYS A 225 -8.94 -17.32 -7.83
N GLU A 226 -10.03 -17.69 -7.16
CA GLU A 226 -11.39 -17.56 -7.70
C GLU A 226 -11.78 -16.11 -7.86
N THR A 227 -11.53 -15.26 -6.85
CA THR A 227 -11.80 -13.82 -6.94
C THR A 227 -11.01 -13.16 -8.06
N LEU A 228 -9.69 -13.43 -8.16
CA LEU A 228 -8.88 -12.90 -9.26
C LEU A 228 -9.39 -13.37 -10.63
N ALA A 229 -9.92 -14.60 -10.73
CA ALA A 229 -10.54 -15.09 -11.96
C ALA A 229 -11.81 -14.31 -12.35
N LEU A 230 -12.63 -13.88 -11.38
CA LEU A 230 -13.80 -13.01 -11.64
C LEU A 230 -13.37 -11.70 -12.31
N PHE A 231 -12.33 -11.07 -11.76
CA PHE A 231 -11.76 -9.84 -12.32
C PHE A 231 -10.90 -10.08 -13.55
N SER A 232 -10.69 -11.33 -13.99
CA SER A 232 -9.91 -11.62 -15.20
C SER A 232 -10.76 -11.60 -16.47
N ASN A 233 -12.10 -11.70 -16.33
CA ASN A 233 -12.98 -11.48 -17.46
C ASN A 233 -12.98 -9.99 -17.85
N ARG A 234 -12.65 -9.69 -19.11
CA ARG A 234 -12.55 -8.33 -19.67
C ARG A 234 -13.64 -8.01 -20.68
N LYS A 235 -14.73 -8.78 -20.64
CA LYS A 235 -15.94 -8.54 -21.44
C LYS A 235 -16.55 -7.15 -21.23
N TYR A 236 -16.32 -6.53 -20.08
CA TYR A 236 -17.03 -5.32 -19.66
C TYR A 236 -16.10 -4.10 -19.51
N ILE A 237 -16.52 -2.96 -20.08
CA ILE A 237 -15.85 -1.65 -19.93
C ILE A 237 -16.82 -0.64 -19.30
N GLY A 238 -16.45 -0.04 -18.17
CA GLY A 238 -17.30 0.93 -17.48
C GLY A 238 -17.22 2.34 -18.09
N PHE A 239 -18.37 2.95 -18.36
CA PHE A 239 -18.57 4.37 -18.71
C PHE A 239 -19.43 5.06 -17.66
N GLN A 240 -19.51 6.40 -17.67
CA GLN A 240 -20.32 7.14 -16.71
C GLN A 240 -21.81 6.79 -16.74
N ASN A 241 -22.33 6.46 -17.93
CA ASN A 241 -23.73 6.14 -18.19
C ASN A 241 -24.04 4.64 -18.25
N GLY A 242 -23.09 3.75 -17.96
CA GLY A 242 -23.34 2.31 -17.99
C GLY A 242 -22.08 1.46 -18.13
N VAL A 243 -22.26 0.17 -18.37
CA VAL A 243 -21.19 -0.79 -18.60
C VAL A 243 -21.36 -1.35 -20.02
N TRP A 244 -20.37 -1.12 -20.87
CA TRP A 244 -20.35 -1.65 -22.23
C TRP A 244 -19.95 -3.12 -22.23
N ASP A 245 -20.77 -3.97 -22.84
CA ASP A 245 -20.48 -5.37 -23.11
C ASP A 245 -19.82 -5.49 -24.48
N LEU A 246 -18.53 -5.86 -24.51
CA LEU A 246 -17.74 -5.99 -25.74
C LEU A 246 -18.21 -7.15 -26.63
N GLU A 247 -18.84 -8.19 -26.07
CA GLU A 247 -19.32 -9.34 -26.85
C GLU A 247 -20.72 -9.08 -27.42
N ALA A 248 -21.61 -8.50 -26.63
CA ALA A 248 -22.97 -8.17 -27.06
C ALA A 248 -23.04 -6.86 -27.86
N SER A 249 -22.02 -6.00 -27.74
CA SER A 249 -22.02 -4.64 -28.29
C SER A 249 -23.19 -3.80 -27.80
N GLU A 250 -23.47 -3.88 -26.50
CA GLU A 250 -24.61 -3.20 -25.85
C GLU A 250 -24.18 -2.49 -24.55
N LEU A 251 -24.85 -1.38 -24.24
CA LEU A 251 -24.68 -0.66 -22.99
C LEU A 251 -25.65 -1.20 -21.94
N LEU A 252 -25.11 -1.72 -20.84
CA LEU A 252 -25.85 -2.33 -19.74
C LEU A 252 -25.85 -1.43 -18.50
N GLU A 253 -26.82 -1.65 -17.62
CA GLU A 253 -26.82 -1.04 -16.28
C GLU A 253 -25.67 -1.60 -15.42
N PRO A 254 -24.96 -0.79 -14.62
CA PRO A 254 -23.86 -1.27 -13.79
C PRO A 254 -24.33 -2.27 -12.72
N ARG A 255 -23.68 -3.42 -12.64
CA ARG A 255 -23.97 -4.45 -11.64
C ARG A 255 -22.69 -5.08 -11.06
N PRO A 256 -22.70 -5.55 -9.79
CA PRO A 256 -21.55 -6.20 -9.17
C PRO A 256 -20.99 -7.40 -9.96
N GLU A 257 -21.86 -8.13 -10.66
CA GLU A 257 -21.52 -9.32 -11.43
C GLU A 257 -20.71 -9.02 -12.70
N HIS A 258 -20.61 -7.75 -13.11
CA HIS A 258 -19.76 -7.34 -14.22
C HIS A 258 -18.27 -7.29 -13.85
N TYR A 259 -17.93 -7.31 -12.55
CA TYR A 259 -16.55 -7.36 -12.05
C TYR A 259 -15.59 -6.34 -12.69
N ILE A 260 -16.07 -5.13 -13.00
CA ILE A 260 -15.22 -4.05 -13.48
C ILE A 260 -14.45 -3.40 -12.33
N SER A 261 -13.16 -3.13 -12.51
CA SER A 261 -12.28 -2.54 -11.48
C SER A 261 -12.04 -1.03 -11.63
N GLY A 262 -12.84 -0.36 -12.46
CA GLY A 262 -12.77 1.08 -12.68
C GLY A 262 -13.71 1.51 -13.80
N ARG A 263 -14.03 2.81 -13.83
CA ARG A 263 -14.96 3.41 -14.78
C ARG A 263 -14.30 4.57 -15.50
N LEU A 264 -14.44 4.60 -16.82
CA LEU A 264 -14.01 5.73 -17.64
C LEU A 264 -14.78 6.99 -17.24
N ARG A 265 -14.12 8.13 -17.34
CA ARG A 265 -14.71 9.45 -17.08
C ARG A 265 -15.64 9.94 -18.20
N PHE A 266 -15.89 9.10 -19.21
CA PHE A 266 -16.60 9.46 -20.43
C PHE A 266 -18.00 8.87 -20.43
N THR A 267 -18.92 9.53 -21.13
CA THR A 267 -20.25 8.99 -21.43
C THR A 267 -20.18 8.21 -22.75
N PHE A 268 -20.62 6.95 -22.75
CA PHE A 268 -20.69 6.22 -24.01
C PHE A 268 -21.71 6.88 -24.94
N SER A 269 -21.31 7.12 -26.19
CA SER A 269 -22.19 7.57 -27.26
C SER A 269 -22.03 6.66 -28.47
N SER A 270 -23.14 6.30 -29.13
CA SER A 270 -23.06 5.50 -30.35
C SER A 270 -22.32 6.29 -31.43
N VAL A 271 -21.18 5.75 -31.85
CA VAL A 271 -20.43 6.27 -32.99
C VAL A 271 -20.80 5.47 -34.24
N ASP A 272 -20.88 6.14 -35.38
CA ASP A 272 -21.09 5.47 -36.66
C ASP A 272 -19.81 4.72 -37.05
N PRO A 273 -19.86 3.38 -37.21
CA PRO A 273 -18.68 2.56 -37.50
C PRO A 273 -18.09 2.85 -38.88
N THR A 274 -18.79 3.56 -39.76
CA THR A 274 -18.28 3.95 -41.08
C THR A 274 -17.48 5.26 -41.06
N GLN A 275 -17.50 5.99 -39.94
CA GLN A 275 -16.74 7.24 -39.80
C GLN A 275 -15.28 6.97 -39.46
N PHE A 276 -14.40 7.65 -40.17
CA PHE A 276 -12.97 7.62 -39.89
C PHE A 276 -12.65 8.33 -38.57
N LEU A 277 -11.65 7.82 -37.85
CA LEU A 277 -11.20 8.40 -36.58
C LEU A 277 -10.80 9.88 -36.72
N GLN A 278 -10.26 10.30 -37.87
CA GLN A 278 -9.90 11.69 -38.17
C GLN A 278 -11.13 12.61 -38.21
N THR A 279 -12.29 12.09 -38.61
CA THR A 279 -13.54 12.85 -38.62
C THR A 279 -14.12 12.96 -37.22
N LEU A 280 -13.98 11.93 -36.42
CA LEU A 280 -14.50 11.86 -35.06
C LEU A 280 -13.69 12.70 -34.07
N CYS A 281 -12.36 12.62 -34.19
CA CYS A 281 -11.37 13.15 -33.26
C CYS A 281 -10.25 13.90 -34.02
N PRO A 282 -10.58 14.99 -34.75
CA PRO A 282 -9.63 15.66 -35.63
C PRO A 282 -8.40 16.22 -34.90
N LYS A 283 -8.57 16.82 -33.72
CA LYS A 283 -7.44 17.39 -32.97
C LYS A 283 -6.56 16.32 -32.36
N ILE A 284 -7.16 15.25 -31.82
CA ILE A 284 -6.39 14.09 -31.34
C ILE A 284 -5.55 13.51 -32.48
N CYS A 285 -6.16 13.30 -33.65
CA CYS A 285 -5.48 12.75 -34.82
C CYS A 285 -4.38 13.68 -35.34
N GLU A 286 -4.65 14.99 -35.43
CA GLU A 286 -3.65 16.00 -35.82
C GLU A 286 -2.44 15.97 -34.88
N TRP A 287 -2.69 15.92 -33.57
CA TRP A 287 -1.63 15.81 -32.58
C TRP A 287 -0.83 14.51 -32.73
N ILE A 288 -1.49 13.36 -32.94
CA ILE A 288 -0.83 12.07 -33.13
C ILE A 288 0.08 12.10 -34.37
N VAL A 289 -0.46 12.57 -35.50
CA VAL A 289 0.26 12.66 -36.78
C VAL A 289 1.47 13.59 -36.66
N ASP A 290 1.31 14.75 -36.02
CA ASP A 290 2.39 15.70 -35.76
C ASP A 290 3.49 15.09 -34.86
N ARG A 291 3.12 14.38 -33.78
CA ARG A 291 4.08 13.69 -32.90
C ARG A 291 4.77 12.51 -33.56
N ALA A 292 4.08 11.82 -34.46
CA ALA A 292 4.61 10.75 -35.30
C ALA A 292 5.45 11.27 -36.48
N ASN A 293 5.67 12.58 -36.59
CA ASN A 293 6.40 13.19 -37.70
C ASN A 293 5.81 12.83 -39.08
N HIS A 294 4.49 12.72 -39.16
CA HIS A 294 3.74 12.28 -40.34
C HIS A 294 4.05 10.87 -40.85
N GLU A 295 4.74 10.05 -40.05
CA GLU A 295 4.97 8.64 -40.36
C GLU A 295 3.76 7.81 -39.92
N GLU A 296 3.05 7.25 -40.88
CA GLU A 296 1.79 6.52 -40.68
C GLU A 296 1.94 5.36 -39.69
N ILE A 297 3.05 4.61 -39.76
CA ILE A 297 3.29 3.47 -38.88
C ILE A 297 3.38 3.89 -37.41
N TYR A 298 4.01 5.03 -37.11
CA TYR A 298 4.11 5.56 -35.75
C TYR A 298 2.79 6.17 -35.28
N ALA A 299 2.02 6.81 -36.17
CA ALA A 299 0.68 7.26 -35.85
C ALA A 299 -0.21 6.08 -35.45
N ASN A 300 -0.17 4.98 -36.21
CA ASN A 300 -0.91 3.76 -35.93
C ASN A 300 -0.46 3.08 -34.63
N ILE A 301 0.85 3.06 -34.33
CA ILE A 301 1.36 2.59 -33.03
C ILE A 301 0.75 3.39 -31.88
N LEU A 302 0.76 4.72 -31.98
CA LEU A 302 0.22 5.59 -30.94
C LEU A 302 -1.28 5.35 -30.75
N ILE A 303 -2.05 5.29 -31.85
CA ILE A 303 -3.49 4.98 -31.81
C ILE A 303 -3.73 3.62 -31.17
N ALA A 304 -3.00 2.59 -31.58
CA ALA A 304 -3.14 1.23 -31.04
C ALA A 304 -2.92 1.21 -29.52
N PHE A 305 -1.88 1.86 -28.99
CA PHE A 305 -1.68 1.94 -27.53
C PHE A 305 -2.77 2.72 -26.79
N LEU A 306 -3.33 3.77 -27.41
CA LEU A 306 -4.47 4.49 -26.84
C LEU A 306 -5.73 3.59 -26.80
N LEU A 307 -5.98 2.81 -27.86
CA LEU A 307 -7.06 1.84 -27.91
C LEU A 307 -6.87 0.74 -26.86
N LEU A 308 -5.67 0.15 -26.77
CA LEU A 308 -5.34 -0.85 -25.75
C LEU A 308 -5.62 -0.35 -24.33
N ALA A 309 -5.32 0.94 -24.07
CA ALA A 309 -5.54 1.56 -22.76
C ALA A 309 -7.04 1.67 -22.43
N VAL A 310 -7.87 2.11 -23.38
CA VAL A 310 -9.33 2.17 -23.19
C VAL A 310 -9.93 0.78 -23.01
N LEU A 311 -9.48 -0.18 -23.82
CA LEU A 311 -9.97 -1.56 -23.87
C LEU A 311 -9.46 -2.42 -22.69
N ASP A 312 -8.66 -1.85 -21.79
CA ASP A 312 -8.09 -2.53 -20.61
C ASP A 312 -7.37 -3.85 -20.95
N VAL A 313 -6.67 -3.87 -22.10
CA VAL A 313 -6.06 -5.08 -22.64
C VAL A 313 -4.93 -5.57 -21.75
N ARG A 314 -4.93 -6.88 -21.50
CA ARG A 314 -3.95 -7.53 -20.67
C ARG A 314 -2.79 -8.11 -21.46
N ASN A 315 -1.61 -7.99 -20.88
CA ASN A 315 -0.34 -8.54 -21.34
C ASN A 315 -0.18 -8.45 -22.87
N PRO A 316 -0.03 -7.22 -23.42
CA PRO A 316 0.30 -7.05 -24.83
C PRO A 316 1.67 -7.65 -25.19
N GLU A 317 2.47 -8.10 -24.20
CA GLU A 317 3.85 -8.58 -24.33
C GLU A 317 4.81 -7.53 -24.91
N ARG A 318 4.35 -6.28 -24.97
CA ARG A 318 5.05 -5.13 -25.51
C ARG A 318 4.88 -3.95 -24.57
N PHE A 319 5.91 -3.12 -24.48
CA PHE A 319 5.83 -1.83 -23.79
C PHE A 319 6.13 -0.69 -24.76
N LEU A 320 5.46 0.44 -24.53
CA LEU A 320 5.66 1.65 -25.32
C LEU A 320 6.82 2.46 -24.73
N PHE A 321 7.75 2.89 -25.58
CA PHE A 321 8.85 3.75 -25.16
C PHE A 321 8.95 5.01 -26.03
N PHE A 322 8.72 6.15 -25.40
CA PHE A 322 8.87 7.47 -26.01
C PHE A 322 10.27 8.01 -25.78
N ALA A 323 10.96 8.39 -26.86
CA ALA A 323 12.27 9.03 -26.78
C ALA A 323 12.31 10.29 -27.64
N GLY A 324 12.85 11.39 -27.11
CA GLY A 324 12.96 12.65 -27.84
C GLY A 324 13.39 13.81 -26.96
N TYR A 325 13.75 14.96 -27.52
CA TYR A 325 14.24 16.09 -26.72
C TYR A 325 13.21 16.61 -25.69
N SER A 326 13.68 17.38 -24.70
CA SER A 326 12.76 18.14 -23.83
C SER A 326 11.79 18.98 -24.66
N ALA A 327 10.56 19.15 -24.17
CA ALA A 327 9.49 19.90 -24.84
C ALA A 327 9.04 19.35 -26.21
N THR A 328 9.18 18.05 -26.48
CA THR A 328 8.62 17.42 -27.71
C THR A 328 7.19 16.91 -27.55
N GLY A 329 6.54 17.16 -26.42
CA GLY A 329 5.18 16.68 -26.18
C GLY A 329 5.07 15.20 -25.85
N LYS A 330 6.12 14.55 -25.32
CA LYS A 330 6.12 13.15 -24.78
C LYS A 330 5.19 12.95 -23.57
N SER A 331 4.19 13.79 -23.42
CA SER A 331 3.24 13.75 -22.33
C SER A 331 2.43 12.47 -22.44
N THR A 332 2.71 11.49 -21.60
CA THR A 332 1.88 10.29 -21.45
C THR A 332 0.52 10.61 -20.81
N LYS A 333 0.24 11.90 -20.50
CA LYS A 333 -1.02 12.37 -19.94
C LYS A 333 -2.21 11.92 -20.80
N LEU A 334 -2.08 11.85 -22.12
CA LEU A 334 -3.19 11.37 -22.97
C LEU A 334 -3.54 9.91 -22.65
N LEU A 335 -2.55 9.01 -22.55
CA LEU A 335 -2.76 7.63 -22.11
C LEU A 335 -3.37 7.56 -20.71
N GLN A 336 -2.83 8.34 -19.78
CA GLN A 336 -3.38 8.44 -18.43
C GLN A 336 -4.83 8.95 -18.44
N HIS A 337 -5.20 9.78 -19.42
CA HIS A 337 -6.53 10.36 -19.48
C HIS A 337 -7.60 9.38 -19.99
N LEU A 338 -7.18 8.41 -20.78
CA LEU A 338 -8.04 7.37 -21.37
C LEU A 338 -8.24 6.14 -20.48
N VAL A 339 -7.61 6.09 -19.32
CA VAL A 339 -7.85 5.06 -18.30
C VAL A 339 -8.55 5.66 -17.08
N PRO A 340 -9.30 4.85 -16.30
CA PRO A 340 -9.79 5.31 -15.01
C PRO A 340 -8.63 5.69 -14.08
N GLU A 341 -8.83 6.70 -13.24
CA GLU A 341 -7.77 7.24 -12.37
C GLU A 341 -7.16 6.17 -11.46
N ASN A 342 -8.02 5.33 -10.87
CA ASN A 342 -7.62 4.23 -9.99
C ASN A 342 -6.84 3.12 -10.73
N LYS A 343 -6.87 3.08 -12.08
CA LYS A 343 -6.13 2.11 -12.89
C LYS A 343 -4.74 2.55 -13.34
N SER A 344 -4.39 3.82 -13.16
CA SER A 344 -3.06 4.33 -13.50
C SER A 344 -2.09 4.28 -12.30
N TYR A 345 -0.84 3.92 -12.55
CA TYR A 345 0.27 4.10 -11.62
C TYR A 345 1.41 4.82 -12.33
N VAL A 346 1.74 6.01 -11.83
CA VAL A 346 2.77 6.88 -12.39
C VAL A 346 3.93 6.95 -11.42
N THR A 347 5.14 6.63 -11.87
CA THR A 347 6.31 6.50 -10.99
C THR A 347 7.62 6.77 -11.74
N THR A 348 8.76 6.56 -11.08
CA THR A 348 10.11 6.61 -11.68
C THR A 348 10.80 5.24 -11.56
N PRO A 349 11.82 4.95 -12.37
CA PRO A 349 12.60 3.71 -12.27
C PRO A 349 13.16 3.43 -10.87
N GLU A 350 13.59 4.47 -10.15
CA GLU A 350 14.16 4.38 -8.80
C GLU A 350 13.07 4.04 -7.78
N ASN A 351 11.91 4.70 -7.88
CA ASN A 351 10.81 4.48 -6.95
C ASN A 351 10.20 3.09 -7.10
N ILE A 352 9.97 2.63 -8.34
CA ILE A 352 9.36 1.31 -8.57
C ILE A 352 10.28 0.15 -8.20
N THR A 353 11.60 0.34 -8.23
CA THR A 353 12.59 -0.66 -7.80
C THR A 353 12.89 -0.64 -6.30
N SER A 354 12.34 0.31 -5.56
CA SER A 354 12.46 0.36 -4.10
C SER A 354 11.70 -0.78 -3.41
N ASN A 355 12.00 -1.02 -2.13
CA ASN A 355 11.39 -2.11 -1.34
C ASN A 355 9.85 -2.11 -1.35
N PHE A 356 9.23 -0.93 -1.46
CA PHE A 356 7.77 -0.78 -1.48
C PHE A 356 7.23 -0.25 -2.82
N GLY A 357 8.09 -0.12 -3.84
CA GLY A 357 7.74 0.49 -5.13
C GLY A 357 6.64 -0.24 -5.91
N LEU A 358 6.48 -1.53 -5.65
CA LEU A 358 5.49 -2.38 -6.30
C LEU A 358 4.18 -2.51 -5.49
N GLN A 359 4.10 -1.94 -4.28
CA GLN A 359 2.92 -2.05 -3.43
C GLN A 359 1.67 -1.52 -4.12
N GLU A 360 1.79 -0.42 -4.87
CA GLU A 360 0.71 0.20 -5.63
C GLU A 360 0.17 -0.68 -6.77
N LEU A 361 0.96 -1.66 -7.24
CA LEU A 361 0.55 -2.62 -8.26
C LEU A 361 -0.18 -3.84 -7.67
N THR A 362 -0.31 -3.94 -6.34
CA THR A 362 -1.08 -5.02 -5.71
C THR A 362 -2.59 -4.79 -5.87
N GLY A 363 -3.36 -5.87 -6.02
CA GLY A 363 -4.82 -5.79 -6.18
C GLY A 363 -5.28 -6.01 -7.63
N ILE A 364 -6.41 -5.40 -8.02
CA ILE A 364 -7.08 -5.61 -9.33
C ILE A 364 -7.23 -4.33 -10.17
N SER A 365 -6.86 -3.19 -9.62
CA SER A 365 -7.20 -1.89 -10.21
C SER A 365 -6.16 -1.47 -11.25
N LYS A 366 -4.85 -1.65 -11.01
CA LYS A 366 -3.82 -1.09 -11.90
C LYS A 366 -3.67 -1.86 -13.22
N THR A 367 -3.84 -1.15 -14.33
CA THR A 367 -3.65 -1.67 -15.71
C THR A 367 -2.82 -0.76 -16.61
N LEU A 368 -2.39 0.41 -16.12
CA LEU A 368 -1.43 1.28 -16.81
C LEU A 368 -0.30 1.68 -15.85
N LEU A 369 0.92 1.28 -16.20
CA LEU A 369 2.15 1.72 -15.54
C LEU A 369 2.86 2.74 -16.44
N ILE A 370 3.11 3.93 -15.91
CA ILE A 370 3.90 4.96 -16.59
C ILE A 370 5.16 5.23 -15.77
N CYS A 371 6.33 5.16 -16.40
CA CYS A 371 7.56 5.70 -15.83
C CYS A 371 8.01 6.95 -16.59
N HIS A 372 8.10 8.06 -15.87
CA HIS A 372 8.62 9.33 -16.37
C HIS A 372 10.09 9.53 -16.01
N ASP A 373 10.70 10.49 -16.71
CA ASP A 373 12.02 11.04 -16.40
C ASP A 373 13.12 9.98 -16.25
N ILE A 374 13.05 8.94 -17.09
CA ILE A 374 14.09 7.93 -17.11
C ILE A 374 15.40 8.62 -17.53
N GLY A 375 16.41 8.56 -16.67
CA GLY A 375 17.71 9.18 -16.87
C GLY A 375 18.48 8.60 -18.07
N ALA A 376 19.73 9.00 -18.23
CA ALA A 376 20.57 8.52 -19.34
C ALA A 376 20.89 7.01 -19.27
N THR A 377 20.77 6.41 -18.09
CA THR A 377 21.04 4.99 -17.83
C THR A 377 20.03 4.45 -16.83
N VAL A 378 19.71 3.16 -16.92
CA VAL A 378 18.87 2.45 -15.95
C VAL A 378 19.65 1.35 -15.24
N SER A 379 19.22 0.99 -14.03
CA SER A 379 19.80 -0.13 -13.29
C SER A 379 19.41 -1.47 -13.90
N SER A 380 20.25 -2.50 -13.72
CA SER A 380 19.92 -3.88 -14.10
C SER A 380 18.72 -4.42 -13.33
N ALA A 381 18.49 -3.95 -12.09
CA ALA A 381 17.32 -4.28 -11.30
C ALA A 381 16.02 -3.79 -11.98
N PHE A 382 16.01 -2.55 -12.48
CA PHE A 382 14.88 -2.02 -13.23
C PHE A 382 14.63 -2.78 -14.54
N VAL A 383 15.69 -3.14 -15.28
CA VAL A 383 15.57 -3.92 -16.51
C VAL A 383 14.93 -5.30 -16.25
N ASN A 384 15.39 -6.00 -15.22
CA ASN A 384 14.81 -7.29 -14.84
C ASN A 384 13.36 -7.15 -14.39
N LEU A 385 13.04 -6.11 -13.61
CA LEU A 385 11.68 -5.80 -13.21
C LEU A 385 10.78 -5.54 -14.43
N LEU A 386 11.20 -4.65 -15.32
CA LEU A 386 10.48 -4.30 -16.55
C LEU A 386 10.23 -5.54 -17.40
N ARG A 387 11.24 -6.42 -17.54
CA ARG A 387 11.08 -7.70 -18.24
C ARG A 387 9.97 -8.53 -17.60
N ASN A 388 9.95 -8.68 -16.28
CA ASN A 388 8.95 -9.48 -15.59
C ASN A 388 7.55 -8.88 -15.73
N LEU A 389 7.43 -7.55 -15.62
CA LEU A 389 6.16 -6.83 -15.80
C LEU A 389 5.57 -6.97 -17.21
N VAL A 390 6.41 -7.17 -18.24
CA VAL A 390 5.97 -7.25 -19.64
C VAL A 390 5.87 -8.69 -20.17
N SER A 391 6.55 -9.68 -19.56
CA SER A 391 6.74 -10.99 -20.21
C SER A 391 5.72 -12.05 -19.85
N SER A 392 5.48 -12.27 -18.56
CA SER A 392 4.96 -13.56 -18.10
C SER A 392 3.67 -13.47 -17.32
N GLY A 393 3.22 -12.25 -16.98
CA GLY A 393 2.12 -12.08 -16.03
C GLY A 393 2.34 -12.85 -14.73
N GLU A 394 3.60 -13.22 -14.42
CA GLU A 394 3.90 -14.06 -13.27
C GLU A 394 3.69 -13.27 -11.99
N SER A 395 3.16 -13.97 -10.99
CA SER A 395 2.97 -13.40 -9.67
C SER A 395 4.31 -13.27 -8.95
N GLN A 396 4.54 -12.10 -8.37
CA GLN A 396 5.74 -11.77 -7.59
C GLN A 396 5.34 -11.40 -6.17
N ASN A 397 6.13 -11.82 -5.17
CA ASN A 397 5.93 -11.38 -3.80
C ASN A 397 6.42 -9.95 -3.61
N VAL A 398 5.54 -9.07 -3.13
CA VAL A 398 5.80 -7.65 -2.92
C VAL A 398 5.71 -7.33 -1.44
N GLN A 399 6.70 -6.59 -0.93
CA GLN A 399 6.65 -6.07 0.44
C GLN A 399 5.70 -4.87 0.50
N ARG A 400 4.94 -4.80 1.59
CA ARG A 400 3.98 -3.72 1.84
C ARG A 400 4.32 -3.04 3.16
N LYS A 401 4.27 -1.71 3.19
CA LYS A 401 4.61 -0.93 4.38
C LYS A 401 3.58 -1.21 5.49
N PHE A 402 4.06 -1.61 6.68
CA PHE A 402 3.24 -1.96 7.85
C PHE A 402 2.27 -3.15 7.64
N GLU A 403 2.44 -3.92 6.58
CA GLU A 403 1.53 -4.98 6.19
C GLU A 403 2.30 -6.25 5.79
N ARG A 404 1.58 -7.37 5.63
CA ARG A 404 2.19 -8.60 5.14
C ARG A 404 2.51 -8.47 3.66
N ALA A 405 3.57 -9.15 3.24
CA ALA A 405 3.87 -9.32 1.83
C ALA A 405 2.68 -9.96 1.11
N ALA A 406 2.43 -9.52 -0.12
CA ALA A 406 1.34 -10.00 -0.95
C ALA A 406 1.85 -10.40 -2.32
N LEU A 407 1.16 -11.36 -2.95
CA LEU A 407 1.36 -11.66 -4.36
C LEU A 407 0.81 -10.52 -5.22
N MET A 408 1.63 -10.03 -6.13
CA MET A 408 1.29 -9.03 -7.14
C MET A 408 1.41 -9.66 -8.52
N GLN A 409 0.41 -9.46 -9.35
CA GLN A 409 0.41 -9.85 -10.76
C GLN A 409 -0.03 -8.64 -11.56
N PHE A 410 0.91 -8.08 -12.33
CA PHE A 410 0.63 -6.97 -13.22
C PHE A 410 0.52 -7.49 -14.65
N GLU A 411 -0.61 -7.23 -15.28
CA GLU A 411 -0.89 -7.62 -16.66
C GLU A 411 -1.25 -6.39 -17.51
N GLY A 412 -0.94 -5.19 -17.04
CA GLY A 412 -1.31 -3.96 -17.73
C GLY A 412 -0.34 -3.54 -18.84
N ILE A 413 -0.60 -2.35 -19.38
CA ILE A 413 0.27 -1.66 -20.33
C ILE A 413 1.39 -0.97 -19.56
N VAL A 414 2.62 -1.07 -20.07
CA VAL A 414 3.76 -0.30 -19.58
C VAL A 414 4.14 0.75 -20.62
N ALA A 415 4.23 2.01 -20.20
CA ALA A 415 4.68 3.12 -21.02
C ALA A 415 5.84 3.86 -20.33
N LEU A 416 6.91 4.08 -21.08
CA LEU A 416 8.14 4.68 -20.60
C LEU A 416 8.44 5.93 -21.41
N ALA A 417 8.92 6.99 -20.77
CA ALA A 417 9.32 8.23 -21.46
C ALA A 417 10.70 8.69 -21.02
N SER A 418 11.57 8.99 -21.98
CA SER A 418 12.90 9.55 -21.72
C SER A 418 13.33 10.56 -22.78
N ASN A 419 14.40 11.31 -22.49
CA ASN A 419 15.04 12.16 -23.47
C ASN A 419 15.97 11.41 -24.43
N LYS A 420 16.53 10.29 -23.99
CA LYS A 420 17.42 9.41 -24.77
C LYS A 420 17.08 7.96 -24.46
N ASN A 421 17.47 7.02 -25.31
CA ASN A 421 17.32 5.61 -24.98
C ASN A 421 18.31 5.23 -23.84
N PRO A 422 17.83 4.82 -22.64
CA PRO A 422 18.68 4.52 -21.50
C PRO A 422 19.22 3.07 -21.51
N PHE A 423 18.81 2.26 -22.49
CA PHE A 423 19.09 0.83 -22.56
C PHE A 423 20.32 0.48 -23.43
N THR A 424 21.13 1.47 -23.81
CA THR A 424 22.32 1.29 -24.69
C THR A 424 23.30 0.25 -24.15
N GLN A 425 23.56 0.25 -22.84
CA GLN A 425 24.50 -0.69 -22.20
C GLN A 425 23.91 -2.09 -21.97
N GLN A 426 22.58 -2.21 -21.97
CA GLN A 426 21.85 -3.43 -21.60
C GLN A 426 21.43 -4.25 -22.84
N GLN A 427 21.87 -3.84 -24.04
CA GLN A 427 21.62 -4.54 -25.31
C GLN A 427 22.06 -6.01 -25.32
N ARG A 428 23.06 -6.40 -24.51
CA ARG A 428 23.66 -7.74 -24.54
C ARG A 428 22.66 -8.86 -24.25
N GLU A 429 21.51 -8.56 -23.66
CA GLU A 429 20.52 -9.59 -23.31
C GLU A 429 19.46 -9.87 -24.40
N GLY A 430 19.32 -9.05 -25.45
CA GLY A 430 18.40 -9.35 -26.59
C GLY A 430 16.93 -9.65 -26.22
N ILE A 431 16.54 -9.23 -25.02
CA ILE A 431 15.25 -9.55 -24.39
C ILE A 431 14.36 -8.30 -24.36
N LEU A 432 14.93 -7.11 -24.15
CA LEU A 432 14.16 -5.86 -24.15
C LEU A 432 13.80 -5.38 -25.55
N ASP A 433 14.68 -5.56 -26.54
CA ASP A 433 14.46 -5.13 -27.93
C ASP A 433 13.25 -5.81 -28.58
N ARG A 434 13.00 -7.08 -28.27
CA ARG A 434 11.80 -7.82 -28.75
C ARG A 434 10.49 -7.31 -28.14
N ARG A 435 10.56 -6.63 -26.99
CA ARG A 435 9.40 -6.18 -26.20
C ARG A 435 9.16 -4.68 -26.30
N MET A 436 10.20 -3.91 -26.62
CA MET A 436 10.14 -2.46 -26.73
C MET A 436 9.54 -2.05 -28.07
N ILE A 437 8.49 -1.24 -28.04
CA ILE A 437 8.03 -0.48 -29.20
C ILE A 437 8.55 0.95 -29.03
N TYR A 438 9.61 1.27 -29.76
CA TYR A 438 10.28 2.56 -29.70
C TYR A 438 9.59 3.56 -30.63
N VAL A 439 9.17 4.71 -30.09
CA VAL A 439 8.58 5.80 -30.87
C VAL A 439 9.42 7.08 -30.70
N PRO A 440 10.07 7.57 -31.78
CA PRO A 440 10.85 8.81 -31.73
C PRO A 440 9.94 10.04 -31.77
N PHE A 441 10.11 10.94 -30.79
CA PHE A 441 9.48 12.25 -30.75
C PHE A 441 10.50 13.31 -31.18
N ALA A 442 10.62 13.55 -32.49
CA ALA A 442 11.60 14.47 -33.05
C ALA A 442 11.19 15.94 -32.97
N ASN A 443 9.88 16.22 -33.04
CA ASN A 443 9.33 17.57 -33.17
C ASN A 443 9.31 18.31 -31.82
N ARG A 444 10.15 19.34 -31.67
CA ARG A 444 10.16 20.23 -30.49
C ARG A 444 9.02 21.24 -30.61
N ILE A 445 8.25 21.38 -29.54
CA ILE A 445 7.21 22.37 -29.38
C ILE A 445 7.87 23.61 -28.77
N SER A 446 7.73 24.77 -29.41
CA SER A 446 8.20 26.01 -28.79
C SER A 446 7.32 26.39 -27.61
N THR A 447 7.85 27.14 -26.63
CA THR A 447 7.05 27.60 -25.47
C THR A 447 5.80 28.38 -25.91
N SER A 448 5.87 29.11 -27.03
CA SER A 448 4.76 29.84 -27.63
C SER A 448 3.69 28.97 -28.30
N GLN A 449 4.02 27.71 -28.62
CA GLN A 449 3.11 26.72 -29.20
C GLN A 449 2.58 25.75 -28.15
N SER A 450 3.01 25.88 -26.88
CA SER A 450 2.47 25.09 -25.78
C SER A 450 1.01 25.48 -25.58
N GLN A 451 0.13 24.51 -25.76
CA GLN A 451 -1.30 24.64 -25.53
C GLN A 451 -1.71 23.85 -24.30
N ASP A 452 -2.78 24.29 -23.66
CA ASP A 452 -3.38 23.56 -22.55
C ASP A 452 -3.93 22.20 -23.01
N PHE A 453 -3.96 21.24 -22.09
CA PHE A 453 -4.39 19.87 -22.38
C PHE A 453 -5.79 19.83 -23.00
N ASP A 454 -6.73 20.58 -22.43
CA ASP A 454 -8.13 20.60 -22.88
C ASP A 454 -8.31 21.24 -24.26
N VAL A 455 -7.36 22.06 -24.70
CA VAL A 455 -7.35 22.66 -26.04
C VAL A 455 -6.87 21.65 -27.08
N LEU A 456 -5.83 20.89 -26.75
CA LEU A 456 -5.24 19.83 -27.59
C LEU A 456 -6.13 18.59 -27.65
N PHE A 457 -6.77 18.25 -26.53
CA PHE A 457 -7.58 17.05 -26.37
C PHE A 457 -8.94 17.41 -25.78
N PRO A 458 -9.87 17.95 -26.59
CA PRO A 458 -11.19 18.32 -26.10
C PRO A 458 -11.90 17.11 -25.49
N ALA A 459 -12.60 17.32 -24.37
CA ALA A 459 -13.32 16.25 -23.67
C ALA A 459 -14.29 15.47 -24.59
N LEU A 460 -14.95 16.16 -25.51
CA LEU A 460 -15.85 15.54 -26.49
C LEU A 460 -15.12 14.61 -27.47
N GLU A 461 -13.91 14.98 -27.92
CA GLU A 461 -13.12 14.09 -28.78
C GLU A 461 -12.59 12.87 -28.00
N LEU A 462 -12.22 13.03 -26.73
CA LEU A 462 -11.83 11.91 -25.87
C LEU A 462 -12.99 10.94 -25.62
N GLU A 463 -14.19 11.47 -25.41
CA GLU A 463 -15.41 10.68 -25.26
C GLU A 463 -15.76 9.88 -26.53
N LYS A 464 -15.69 10.54 -27.69
CA LYS A 464 -15.86 9.87 -28.98
C LYS A 464 -14.77 8.84 -29.24
N PHE A 465 -13.53 9.13 -28.88
CA PHE A 465 -12.42 8.18 -29.01
C PHE A 465 -12.66 6.93 -28.17
N ALA A 466 -13.07 7.10 -26.91
CA ALA A 466 -13.38 5.96 -26.03
C ALA A 466 -14.57 5.14 -26.56
N SER A 467 -15.60 5.82 -27.07
CA SER A 467 -16.77 5.17 -27.65
C SER A 467 -16.45 4.43 -28.96
N PHE A 468 -15.56 4.99 -29.78
CA PHE A 468 -15.01 4.33 -30.97
C PHE A 468 -14.18 3.11 -30.59
N ALA A 469 -13.35 3.21 -29.55
CA ALA A 469 -12.42 2.16 -29.15
C ALA A 469 -13.12 0.86 -28.78
N VAL A 470 -14.23 0.92 -28.05
CA VAL A 470 -15.00 -0.26 -27.61
C VAL A 470 -15.78 -0.95 -28.74
N GLN A 471 -15.77 -0.37 -29.94
CA GLN A 471 -16.34 -0.96 -31.16
C GLN A 471 -15.28 -1.62 -32.05
N GLN A 472 -14.00 -1.52 -31.69
CA GLN A 472 -12.89 -2.08 -32.48
C GLN A 472 -12.62 -3.54 -32.13
N ASP A 473 -12.10 -4.30 -33.09
CA ASP A 473 -11.62 -5.66 -32.84
C ASP A 473 -10.30 -5.64 -32.06
N VAL A 474 -10.38 -5.96 -30.77
CA VAL A 474 -9.25 -6.07 -29.85
C VAL A 474 -8.16 -7.00 -30.39
N SER A 475 -8.55 -8.09 -31.07
CA SER A 475 -7.61 -9.10 -31.58
C SER A 475 -6.70 -8.54 -32.65
N LEU A 476 -7.23 -7.70 -33.55
CA LEU A 476 -6.46 -7.05 -34.59
C LEU A 476 -5.46 -6.05 -34.00
N ILE A 477 -5.88 -5.28 -32.99
CA ILE A 477 -5.01 -4.30 -32.31
C ILE A 477 -3.85 -5.02 -31.60
N VAL A 478 -4.14 -6.10 -30.87
CA VAL A 478 -3.12 -6.90 -30.19
C VAL A 478 -2.17 -7.57 -31.18
N GLN A 479 -2.70 -8.13 -32.27
CA GLN A 479 -1.89 -8.74 -33.32
C GLN A 479 -0.95 -7.71 -33.94
N PHE A 480 -1.45 -6.53 -34.31
CA PHE A 480 -0.66 -5.43 -34.84
C PHE A 480 0.51 -5.08 -33.92
N ILE A 481 0.23 -4.83 -32.62
CA ILE A 481 1.26 -4.49 -31.63
C ILE A 481 2.30 -5.60 -31.46
N ARG A 482 1.91 -6.87 -31.53
CA ARG A 482 2.86 -7.99 -31.37
C ARG A 482 3.83 -8.12 -32.55
N VAL A 483 3.39 -7.82 -33.77
CA VAL A 483 4.21 -7.97 -34.98
C VAL A 483 4.92 -6.70 -35.42
N ILE A 484 4.56 -5.53 -34.87
CA ILE A 484 5.06 -4.23 -35.37
C ILE A 484 6.58 -4.07 -35.37
N ASN A 485 7.30 -4.78 -34.49
CA ASN A 485 8.76 -4.76 -34.48
C ASN A 485 9.41 -5.53 -35.65
N GLU A 486 8.61 -6.21 -36.47
CA GLU A 486 9.04 -6.83 -37.74
C GLU A 486 9.02 -5.83 -38.89
N ASP A 487 8.31 -4.70 -38.75
CA ASP A 487 8.35 -3.60 -39.71
C ASP A 487 9.78 -3.05 -39.83
N LEU A 488 10.23 -2.87 -41.07
CA LEU A 488 11.62 -2.49 -41.37
C LEU A 488 11.97 -1.13 -40.78
N LEU A 489 11.06 -0.15 -40.87
CA LEU A 489 11.29 1.20 -40.37
C LEU A 489 11.33 1.21 -38.84
N VAL A 490 10.35 0.58 -38.20
CA VAL A 490 10.28 0.48 -36.72
C VAL A 490 11.51 -0.22 -36.17
N ARG A 491 11.90 -1.36 -36.77
CA ARG A 491 13.08 -2.12 -36.36
C ARG A 491 14.36 -1.33 -36.56
N GLN A 492 14.52 -0.64 -37.70
CA GLN A 492 15.72 0.14 -37.97
C GLN A 492 15.87 1.29 -36.97
N VAL A 493 14.81 2.07 -36.75
CA VAL A 493 14.84 3.20 -35.80
C VAL A 493 15.10 2.72 -34.37
N LEU A 494 14.51 1.60 -33.96
CA LEU A 494 14.81 0.94 -32.69
C LEU A 494 16.32 0.61 -32.58
N LEU A 495 16.89 -0.05 -33.58
CA LEU A 495 18.31 -0.43 -33.58
C LEU A 495 19.25 0.80 -33.58
N GLU A 496 18.88 1.85 -34.30
CA GLU A 496 19.61 3.12 -34.34
C GLU A 496 19.56 3.85 -33.01
N SER A 497 18.44 3.77 -32.28
CA SER A 497 18.27 4.43 -30.98
C SER A 497 19.27 3.96 -29.91
N PHE A 498 19.86 2.77 -30.08
CA PHE A 498 20.86 2.24 -29.17
C PHE A 498 22.29 2.70 -29.50
N LYS A 499 22.53 3.24 -30.70
CA LYS A 499 23.85 3.75 -31.09
C LYS A 499 24.06 5.08 -30.38
N GLU A 500 25.17 5.27 -29.67
CA GLU A 500 25.46 6.47 -28.87
C GLU A 500 25.67 7.78 -29.67
N ASN A 501 25.29 7.84 -30.95
CA ASN A 501 25.51 9.00 -31.81
C ASN A 501 24.26 9.90 -31.94
N PRO A 502 24.43 11.23 -31.97
CA PRO A 502 23.34 12.17 -32.19
C PRO A 502 22.95 12.12 -33.69
N ILE A 503 21.91 11.38 -34.07
CA ILE A 503 21.47 11.32 -35.45
C ILE A 503 20.28 12.28 -35.69
N THR A 504 20.51 13.17 -36.64
CA THR A 504 19.55 14.02 -37.35
C THR A 504 18.62 13.13 -38.17
N TYR A 505 17.31 13.15 -37.91
CA TYR A 505 16.35 12.38 -38.71
C TYR A 505 16.32 12.89 -40.16
N SER A 506 16.84 12.11 -41.11
CA SER A 506 16.65 12.36 -42.55
C SER A 506 15.27 11.86 -42.97
N LYS A 507 14.45 12.74 -43.54
CA LYS A 507 13.11 12.46 -44.07
C LYS A 507 13.17 11.29 -45.06
N PHE A 508 12.38 10.24 -44.82
CA PHE A 508 12.02 9.26 -45.85
C PHE A 508 10.57 9.52 -46.25
N TYR A 509 10.33 9.65 -47.54
CA TYR A 509 8.99 9.78 -48.10
C TYR A 509 8.50 8.40 -48.51
N TYR A 510 7.45 7.90 -47.85
CA TYR A 510 6.62 6.81 -48.36
C TYR A 510 5.16 7.26 -48.42
N ALA A 511 4.47 6.86 -49.49
CA ALA A 511 3.08 7.18 -49.73
C ALA A 511 2.16 6.38 -48.79
N PRO A 512 1.13 6.99 -48.20
CA PRO A 512 0.31 6.35 -47.18
C PRO A 512 -0.84 5.54 -47.77
N HIS A 513 -1.10 4.39 -47.16
CA HIS A 513 -2.38 3.71 -47.10
C HIS A 513 -2.24 2.68 -45.97
N TYR A 514 -2.73 3.01 -44.79
CA TYR A 514 -3.71 2.33 -43.96
C TYR A 514 -3.77 3.10 -42.63
N ILE A 515 -4.88 3.80 -42.39
CA ILE A 515 -5.30 4.15 -41.04
C ILE A 515 -6.32 3.08 -40.67
N LEU A 516 -6.01 2.35 -39.59
CA LEU A 516 -6.92 1.39 -38.96
C LEU A 516 -8.31 1.97 -38.76
#